data_AF-A0A420BF24-F1
#
_entry.id   AF-A0A420BF24-F1
#
_cell.length_a   1.000
_cell.length_b   1.000
_cell.length_c   1.000
_cell.angle_alpha   90.00
_cell.angle_beta   90.00
_cell.angle_gamma   90.00
#
_symmetry.space_group_name_H-M   'P 1'
#
loop_
_entity.id
_entity.type
_entity.pdbx_description
1 polymer ?
#
loop_
_entity_poly.entity_id
_entity_poly.type
_entity_poly.pdbx_seq_one_letter_code
_entity_poly.pdbx_strand_id
1 'polypeptide(L)'
;MGMMIAAFGGFDKDYSVSELKENFEEKKAEIYELKNYINKIIPPDKLVEIEFEDNNTLGIFHVKVDDNFESNWDVKINSSKADTLLQKLGWTTRTLKTLKEKLDKANCIGITSGEPCQISFQRSGMGRYSFNVFDKPIPDSLKTSYNDGCSYIMVNDKLVLEYGGGAIGGDCFYNLE
;
A
#
# COMPACT_ATOMS: atom_id res chain seq x y z
N MET A 1 21.72 -41.88 1.16
CA MET A 1 20.58 -41.80 2.09
C MET A 1 20.32 -40.32 2.32
N GLY A 2 19.31 -39.77 1.66
CA GLY A 2 19.02 -38.34 1.69
C GLY A 2 18.29 -37.93 2.97
N MET A 3 18.42 -36.65 3.32
CA MET A 3 17.42 -35.95 4.12
C MET A 3 17.16 -34.61 3.43
N MET A 4 15.94 -34.49 2.92
CA MET A 4 15.38 -33.28 2.33
C MET A 4 15.25 -32.21 3.41
N ILE A 5 15.90 -31.07 3.23
CA ILE A 5 15.57 -29.86 3.98
C ILE A 5 14.36 -29.26 3.27
N ALA A 6 13.20 -29.33 3.92
CA ALA A 6 12.01 -28.66 3.44
C ALA A 6 12.26 -27.15 3.42
N ALA A 7 12.11 -26.55 2.24
CA ALA A 7 12.11 -25.11 2.05
C ALA A 7 10.81 -24.53 2.59
N PHE A 8 10.83 -24.06 3.84
CA PHE A 8 9.93 -23.04 4.34
C PHE A 8 10.81 -21.89 4.81
N GLY A 9 10.74 -20.77 4.09
CA GLY A 9 11.53 -19.57 4.31
C GLY A 9 11.36 -19.02 5.73
N GLY A 10 12.33 -18.23 6.17
CA GLY A 10 12.33 -17.61 7.48
C GLY A 10 11.02 -16.87 7.76
N PHE A 11 10.59 -16.88 9.02
CA PHE A 11 9.41 -16.14 9.47
C PHE A 11 9.47 -14.70 8.94
N ASP A 12 8.46 -14.29 8.17
CA ASP A 12 8.33 -12.91 7.73
C ASP A 12 8.29 -12.01 8.96
N LYS A 13 8.97 -10.85 8.88
CA LYS A 13 8.96 -9.88 9.97
C LYS A 13 7.51 -9.44 10.22
N ASP A 14 7.10 -9.44 11.48
CA ASP A 14 5.86 -8.80 11.91
C ASP A 14 6.14 -7.37 12.40
N TYR A 15 5.14 -6.49 12.34
CA TYR A 15 5.29 -5.07 12.67
C TYR A 15 4.27 -4.64 13.72
N SER A 16 4.75 -4.06 14.81
CA SER A 16 3.90 -3.51 15.85
C SER A 16 3.27 -2.17 15.46
N VAL A 17 2.17 -1.82 16.12
CA VAL A 17 1.54 -0.50 15.99
C VAL A 17 2.53 0.63 16.28
N SER A 18 3.39 0.44 17.27
CA SER A 18 4.43 1.41 17.66
C SER A 18 5.45 1.61 16.53
N GLU A 19 5.93 0.54 15.88
CA GLU A 19 6.81 0.65 14.71
C GLU A 19 6.16 1.40 13.54
N LEU A 20 4.86 1.19 13.30
CA LEU A 20 4.14 1.95 12.27
C LEU A 20 4.07 3.45 12.61
N LYS A 21 3.77 3.79 13.87
CA LYS A 21 3.71 5.18 14.34
C LYS A 21 5.08 5.85 14.28
N GLU A 22 6.13 5.16 14.70
CA GLU A 22 7.51 5.63 14.63
C GLU A 22 7.91 5.90 13.18
N ASN A 23 7.69 4.93 12.27
CA ASN A 23 7.98 5.14 10.85
C ASN A 23 7.19 6.32 10.27
N PHE A 24 5.89 6.45 10.61
CA PHE A 24 5.09 7.56 10.13
C PHE A 24 5.64 8.91 10.59
N GLU A 25 6.01 9.05 11.86
CA GLU A 25 6.56 10.32 12.37
C GLU A 25 7.96 10.60 11.81
N GLU A 26 8.82 9.58 11.65
CA GLU A 26 10.14 9.73 11.03
C GLU A 26 10.09 10.08 9.55
N LYS A 27 9.11 9.53 8.81
CA LYS A 27 8.96 9.67 7.35
C LYS A 27 7.79 10.57 6.93
N LYS A 28 7.30 11.38 7.86
CA LYS A 28 6.07 12.17 7.70
C LYS A 28 6.10 13.05 6.46
N ALA A 29 7.20 13.76 6.24
CA ALA A 29 7.35 14.65 5.10
C ALA A 29 7.28 13.86 3.78
N GLU A 30 8.02 12.76 3.68
CA GLU A 30 8.08 11.89 2.52
C GLU A 30 6.73 11.23 2.21
N ILE A 31 6.00 10.79 3.25
CA ILE A 31 4.67 10.22 3.15
C ILE A 31 3.67 11.25 2.58
N TYR A 32 3.67 12.48 3.09
CA TYR A 32 2.80 13.53 2.55
C TYR A 32 3.22 13.98 1.15
N GLU A 33 4.52 14.03 0.85
CA GLU A 33 5.02 14.30 -0.51
C GLU A 33 4.62 13.20 -1.50
N LEU A 34 4.63 11.94 -1.08
CA LEU A 34 4.16 10.81 -1.86
C LEU A 34 2.67 10.93 -2.15
N LYS A 35 1.84 11.18 -1.12
CA LYS A 35 0.40 11.40 -1.29
C LYS A 35 0.10 12.55 -2.27
N ASN A 36 0.77 13.69 -2.10
CA ASN A 36 0.61 14.85 -2.98
C ASN A 36 1.03 14.53 -4.42
N TYR A 37 2.09 13.74 -4.60
CA TYR A 37 2.53 13.28 -5.91
C TYR A 37 1.47 12.39 -6.57
N ILE A 38 0.93 11.39 -5.85
CA ILE A 38 -0.13 10.50 -6.32
C ILE A 38 -1.37 11.28 -6.74
N ASN A 39 -1.87 12.19 -5.90
CA ASN A 39 -3.04 13.02 -6.20
C ASN A 39 -2.84 13.91 -7.44
N LYS A 40 -1.59 14.22 -7.80
CA LYS A 40 -1.26 15.03 -8.99
C LYS A 40 -1.20 14.19 -10.27
N ILE A 41 -0.71 12.96 -10.20
CA ILE A 41 -0.43 12.14 -11.39
C ILE A 41 -1.57 11.20 -11.77
N ILE A 42 -2.55 10.99 -10.89
CA ILE A 42 -3.72 10.15 -11.15
C ILE A 42 -4.90 11.04 -11.53
N PRO A 43 -5.48 10.84 -12.72
CA PRO A 43 -6.73 11.50 -13.10
C PRO A 43 -7.89 11.15 -12.16
N PRO A 44 -8.82 12.07 -11.86
CA PRO A 44 -9.91 11.85 -10.90
C PRO A 44 -10.86 10.68 -11.24
N ASP A 45 -10.94 10.29 -12.51
CA ASP A 45 -11.75 9.20 -13.06
C ASP A 45 -11.09 7.81 -12.96
N LYS A 46 -9.89 7.73 -12.36
CA LYS A 46 -9.09 6.51 -12.30
C LYS A 46 -8.70 6.19 -10.87
N LEU A 47 -8.57 4.89 -10.59
CA LEU A 47 -7.96 4.39 -9.37
C LEU A 47 -6.83 3.43 -9.73
N VAL A 48 -5.78 3.43 -8.91
CA VAL A 48 -4.68 2.49 -9.00
C VAL A 48 -4.40 1.93 -7.61
N GLU A 49 -4.17 0.62 -7.57
CA GLU A 49 -3.47 -0.03 -6.48
C GLU A 49 -2.18 -0.61 -7.06
N ILE A 50 -1.04 -0.27 -6.46
CA ILE A 50 0.25 -0.72 -6.93
C ILE A 50 1.15 -1.04 -5.76
N GLU A 51 1.81 -2.19 -5.84
CA GLU A 51 2.75 -2.67 -4.83
C GLU A 51 3.99 -3.22 -5.52
N PHE A 52 5.16 -2.73 -5.11
CA PHE A 52 6.44 -3.22 -5.58
C PHE A 52 6.85 -4.42 -4.72
N GLU A 53 7.01 -5.57 -5.37
CA GLU A 53 7.64 -6.73 -4.75
C GLU A 53 9.17 -6.55 -4.76
N ASP A 54 9.71 -6.08 -5.87
CA ASP A 54 11.12 -5.78 -6.05
C ASP A 54 11.35 -4.68 -7.12
N ASN A 55 12.59 -4.49 -7.55
CA ASN A 55 12.96 -3.50 -8.58
C ASN A 55 12.49 -3.84 -10.00
N ASN A 56 11.97 -5.06 -10.23
CA ASN A 56 11.61 -5.62 -11.52
C ASN A 56 10.16 -6.10 -11.59
N THR A 57 9.47 -6.24 -10.46
CA THR A 57 8.16 -6.88 -10.33
C THR A 57 7.23 -6.04 -9.48
N LEU A 58 6.02 -5.83 -10.00
CA LEU A 58 4.88 -5.31 -9.25
C LEU A 58 4.06 -6.51 -8.78
N GLY A 59 4.09 -6.78 -7.48
CA GLY A 59 3.28 -7.84 -6.88
C GLY A 59 1.79 -7.58 -7.09
N ILE A 60 1.39 -6.29 -7.03
CA ILE A 60 0.05 -5.82 -7.33
C ILE A 60 0.14 -4.68 -8.36
N PHE A 61 -0.67 -4.74 -9.41
CA PHE A 61 -0.94 -3.60 -10.29
C PHE A 61 -2.39 -3.60 -10.76
N HIS A 62 -3.30 -3.15 -9.89
CA HIS A 62 -4.71 -3.06 -10.19
C HIS A 62 -5.05 -1.67 -10.70
N VAL A 63 -5.86 -1.60 -11.76
CA VAL A 63 -6.23 -0.35 -12.39
C VAL A 63 -7.74 -0.34 -12.58
N LYS A 64 -8.38 0.76 -12.18
CA LYS A 64 -9.76 1.09 -12.52
C LYS A 64 -9.77 2.31 -13.42
N VAL A 65 -10.40 2.19 -14.58
CA VAL A 65 -10.70 3.32 -15.47
C VAL A 65 -12.20 3.28 -15.74
N ASP A 66 -12.90 4.37 -15.38
CA ASP A 66 -14.36 4.39 -15.36
C ASP A 66 -14.90 3.22 -14.51
N ASP A 67 -15.78 2.38 -15.07
CA ASP A 67 -16.34 1.20 -14.40
C ASP A 67 -15.53 -0.09 -14.65
N ASN A 68 -14.45 -0.04 -15.43
CA ASN A 68 -13.66 -1.21 -15.76
C ASN A 68 -12.53 -1.41 -14.75
N PHE A 69 -12.59 -2.50 -13.99
CA PHE A 69 -11.57 -2.91 -13.04
C PHE A 69 -10.71 -4.06 -13.59
N GLU A 70 -9.40 -3.89 -13.58
CA GLU A 70 -8.42 -4.92 -13.96
C GLU A 70 -7.53 -5.26 -12.76
N SER A 71 -7.69 -6.46 -12.22
CA SER A 71 -6.79 -7.03 -11.21
C SER A 71 -5.63 -7.75 -11.91
N ASN A 72 -4.40 -7.38 -11.56
CA ASN A 72 -3.19 -7.98 -12.10
C ASN A 72 -2.17 -8.19 -10.97
N TRP A 73 -1.52 -9.35 -11.02
CA TRP A 73 -0.53 -9.81 -10.04
C TRP A 73 0.78 -10.15 -10.76
N ASP A 74 1.90 -10.05 -10.06
CA ASP A 74 3.25 -10.42 -10.54
C ASP A 74 3.65 -9.81 -11.89
N VAL A 75 3.27 -8.55 -12.12
CA VAL A 75 3.52 -7.86 -13.38
C VAL A 75 4.98 -7.44 -13.46
N LYS A 76 5.71 -7.96 -14.44
CA LYS A 76 7.09 -7.53 -14.70
C LYS A 76 7.13 -6.10 -15.25
N ILE A 77 7.93 -5.24 -14.65
CA ILE A 77 8.02 -3.80 -14.96
C ILE A 77 8.38 -3.55 -16.42
N ASN A 78 9.28 -4.36 -16.99
CA ASN A 78 9.73 -4.25 -18.38
C ASN A 78 8.97 -5.22 -19.29
N SER A 79 7.65 -5.25 -19.19
CA SER A 79 6.79 -6.12 -20.01
C SER A 79 5.72 -5.32 -20.76
N SER A 80 5.24 -5.88 -21.88
CA SER A 80 4.12 -5.31 -22.64
C SER A 80 2.85 -5.16 -21.80
N LYS A 81 2.66 -6.02 -20.80
CA LYS A 81 1.55 -5.92 -19.85
C LYS A 81 1.67 -4.67 -18.97
N ALA A 82 2.86 -4.40 -18.42
CA ALA A 82 3.12 -3.17 -17.67
C ALA A 82 2.93 -1.93 -18.55
N ASP A 83 3.46 -1.94 -19.78
CA ASP A 83 3.31 -0.84 -20.73
C ASP A 83 1.83 -0.52 -21.00
N THR A 84 1.00 -1.56 -21.19
CA THR A 84 -0.44 -1.42 -21.42
C THR A 84 -1.15 -0.80 -20.22
N LEU A 85 -0.83 -1.23 -19.00
CA LEU A 85 -1.43 -0.68 -17.78
C LEU A 85 -1.00 0.77 -17.52
N LEU A 86 0.28 1.08 -17.74
CA LEU A 86 0.80 2.45 -17.63
C LEU A 86 0.12 3.39 -18.65
N GLN A 87 -0.06 2.95 -19.90
CA GLN A 87 -0.76 3.74 -20.92
C GLN A 87 -2.19 4.10 -20.50
N LYS A 88 -2.93 3.18 -19.86
CA LYS A 88 -4.29 3.45 -19.33
C LYS A 88 -4.30 4.55 -18.29
N LEU A 89 -3.24 4.68 -17.49
CA LEU A 89 -3.07 5.75 -16.51
C LEU A 89 -2.48 7.04 -17.10
N GLY A 90 -2.03 7.02 -18.37
CA GLY A 90 -1.25 8.11 -18.95
C GLY A 90 0.16 8.21 -18.36
N TRP A 91 0.67 7.10 -17.82
CA TRP A 91 1.97 7.01 -17.17
C TRP A 91 3.05 6.49 -18.11
N THR A 92 4.30 6.73 -17.72
CA THR A 92 5.49 6.17 -18.36
C THR A 92 6.26 5.33 -17.35
N THR A 93 7.22 4.53 -17.81
CA THR A 93 8.17 3.84 -16.92
C THR A 93 8.92 4.82 -16.00
N ARG A 94 9.14 6.07 -16.45
CA ARG A 94 9.72 7.12 -15.61
C ARG A 94 8.79 7.52 -14.45
N THR A 95 7.49 7.60 -14.69
CA THR A 95 6.50 7.84 -13.64
C THR A 95 6.56 6.74 -12.59
N LEU A 96 6.62 5.48 -13.03
CA LEU A 96 6.73 4.33 -12.14
C LEU A 96 8.03 4.36 -11.32
N LYS A 97 9.17 4.70 -11.95
CA LYS A 97 10.44 4.87 -11.27
C LYS A 97 10.39 5.97 -10.21
N THR A 98 9.81 7.13 -10.53
CA THR A 98 9.66 8.23 -9.56
C THR A 98 8.72 7.85 -8.41
N LEU A 99 7.65 7.10 -8.67
CA LEU A 99 6.79 6.56 -7.63
C LEU A 99 7.59 5.64 -6.68
N LYS A 100 8.36 4.70 -7.24
CA LYS A 100 9.21 3.82 -6.43
C LYS A 100 10.21 4.58 -5.57
N GLU A 101 10.91 5.56 -6.15
CA GLU A 101 11.88 6.38 -5.39
C GLU A 101 11.23 7.14 -4.22
N LYS A 102 9.97 7.56 -4.36
CA LYS A 102 9.22 8.21 -3.28
C LYS A 102 8.77 7.22 -2.22
N LEU A 103 8.32 6.04 -2.63
CA LEU A 103 7.99 4.93 -1.73
C LEU A 103 9.20 4.50 -0.91
N ASP A 104 10.36 4.28 -1.55
CA ASP A 104 11.60 3.88 -0.88
C ASP A 104 12.03 4.92 0.17
N LYS A 105 11.91 6.22 -0.14
CA LYS A 105 12.20 7.31 0.81
C LYS A 105 11.24 7.33 2.01
N ALA A 106 9.98 6.98 1.78
CA ALA A 106 8.94 6.85 2.80
C ALA A 106 9.00 5.51 3.55
N ASN A 107 9.94 4.62 3.21
CA ASN A 107 10.03 3.25 3.72
C ASN A 107 8.75 2.42 3.49
N CYS A 108 8.11 2.62 2.33
CA CYS A 108 6.83 2.03 1.95
C CYS A 108 6.99 1.23 0.64
N ILE A 109 6.06 0.33 0.36
CA ILE A 109 6.11 -0.60 -0.78
C ILE A 109 5.03 -0.36 -1.84
N GLY A 110 3.97 0.36 -1.51
CA GLY A 110 2.84 0.52 -2.42
C GLY A 110 1.87 1.63 -2.04
N ILE A 111 0.86 1.82 -2.88
CA ILE A 111 -0.25 2.75 -2.65
C ILE A 111 -1.55 2.18 -3.20
N THR A 112 -2.67 2.62 -2.62
CA THR A 112 -4.00 2.63 -3.24
C THR A 112 -4.47 4.07 -3.31
N SER A 113 -4.70 4.57 -4.52
CA SER A 113 -5.19 5.92 -4.73
C SER A 113 -6.66 6.05 -4.34
N GLY A 114 -7.06 7.25 -3.92
CA GLY A 114 -8.43 7.54 -3.53
C GLY A 114 -8.44 8.53 -2.37
N GLU A 115 -9.60 8.67 -1.73
CA GLU A 115 -9.72 9.34 -0.44
C GLU A 115 -10.34 8.35 0.56
N PRO A 116 -9.58 7.89 1.57
CA PRO A 116 -8.18 8.22 1.83
C PRO A 116 -7.22 7.68 0.77
N CYS A 117 -6.05 8.29 0.67
CA CYS A 117 -4.93 7.69 -0.05
C CYS A 117 -4.25 6.70 0.90
N GLN A 118 -4.31 5.41 0.57
CA GLN A 118 -3.66 4.36 1.34
C GLN A 118 -2.22 4.21 0.88
N ILE A 119 -1.27 4.23 1.82
CA ILE A 119 0.15 4.01 1.56
C ILE A 119 0.55 2.73 2.28
N SER A 120 0.92 1.71 1.51
CA SER A 120 1.30 0.40 2.00
C SER A 120 2.72 0.47 2.58
N PHE A 121 2.84 0.28 3.89
CA PHE A 121 4.11 0.29 4.62
C PHE A 121 4.94 -0.95 4.27
N GLN A 122 4.52 -2.12 4.74
CA GLN A 122 5.23 -3.40 4.58
C GLN A 122 4.24 -4.57 4.61
N ARG A 123 4.69 -5.75 4.15
CA ARG A 123 3.96 -7.01 4.33
C ARG A 123 4.55 -7.86 5.43
N SER A 124 3.69 -8.66 6.05
CA SER A 124 4.06 -9.82 6.86
C SER A 124 3.22 -11.00 6.41
N GLY A 125 3.83 -11.97 5.73
CA GLY A 125 3.11 -13.03 5.03
C GLY A 125 2.10 -12.46 4.02
N MET A 126 0.83 -12.86 4.18
CA MET A 126 -0.25 -12.35 3.34
C MET A 126 -0.76 -10.97 3.79
N GLY A 127 -0.46 -10.56 5.03
CA GLY A 127 -0.95 -9.34 5.62
C GLY A 127 -0.20 -8.10 5.13
N ARG A 128 -0.88 -6.95 5.16
CA ARG A 128 -0.33 -5.65 4.76
C ARG A 128 -0.62 -4.59 5.81
N TYR A 129 0.44 -3.91 6.23
CA TYR A 129 0.39 -2.74 7.09
C TYR A 129 0.33 -1.48 6.23
N SER A 130 -0.57 -0.55 6.56
CA SER A 130 -0.84 0.62 5.73
C SER A 130 -1.13 1.89 6.54
N PHE A 131 -0.87 3.04 5.93
CA PHE A 131 -1.29 4.36 6.37
C PHE A 131 -2.45 4.86 5.50
N ASN A 132 -3.63 5.06 6.06
CA ASN A 132 -4.74 5.74 5.40
C ASN A 132 -4.64 7.24 5.70
N VAL A 133 -4.19 8.01 4.71
CA VAL A 133 -3.91 9.44 4.84
C VAL A 133 -4.99 10.25 4.12
N PHE A 134 -5.72 11.07 4.88
CA PHE A 134 -6.86 11.84 4.38
C PHE A 134 -6.44 13.25 3.93
N ASP A 135 -7.13 13.82 2.95
CA ASP A 135 -7.04 15.24 2.58
C ASP A 135 -7.72 16.12 3.63
N LYS A 136 -8.91 15.70 4.08
CA LYS A 136 -9.75 16.44 5.02
C LYS A 136 -9.88 15.69 6.35
N PRO A 137 -10.21 16.38 7.44
CA PRO A 137 -10.55 15.71 8.68
C PRO A 137 -11.65 14.67 8.44
N ILE A 138 -11.47 13.47 9.01
CA ILE A 138 -12.41 12.35 8.94
C ILE A 138 -13.74 12.84 9.55
N PRO A 139 -14.86 12.77 8.81
CA PRO A 139 -16.17 13.11 9.34
C PRO A 139 -16.52 12.24 10.56
N ASP A 140 -17.20 12.79 11.56
CA ASP A 140 -17.56 12.04 12.77
C ASP A 140 -18.38 10.78 12.45
N SER A 141 -19.19 10.80 11.38
CA SER A 141 -19.94 9.64 10.89
C SER A 141 -19.06 8.47 10.42
N LEU A 142 -17.80 8.74 10.05
CA LEU A 142 -16.83 7.74 9.60
C LEU A 142 -15.80 7.40 10.68
N LYS A 143 -15.67 8.20 11.74
CA LYS A 143 -14.74 7.88 12.85
C LYS A 143 -15.09 6.56 13.52
N THR A 144 -16.39 6.27 13.65
CA THR A 144 -16.90 5.02 14.25
C THR A 144 -16.40 3.79 13.49
N SER A 145 -16.40 3.80 12.14
CA SER A 145 -15.88 2.67 11.36
C SER A 145 -14.37 2.43 11.53
N TYR A 146 -13.61 3.43 11.97
CA TYR A 146 -12.17 3.30 12.25
C TYR A 146 -11.85 3.05 13.73
N ASN A 147 -12.88 2.88 14.56
CA ASN A 147 -12.74 2.68 16.00
C ASN A 147 -13.49 1.42 16.53
N ASP A 148 -14.20 0.71 15.65
CA ASP A 148 -15.08 -0.41 16.02
C ASP A 148 -14.45 -1.81 15.77
N GLY A 149 -13.14 -1.88 15.48
CA GLY A 149 -12.48 -3.14 15.14
C GLY A 149 -10.99 -3.18 15.51
N CYS A 150 -10.35 -4.30 15.17
CA CYS A 150 -8.93 -4.55 15.41
C CYS A 150 -8.03 -4.27 14.19
N SER A 151 -8.63 -3.96 13.04
CA SER A 151 -7.95 -3.73 11.75
C SER A 151 -7.51 -2.30 11.54
N TYR A 152 -8.10 -1.37 12.31
CA TYR A 152 -7.92 0.07 12.17
C TYR A 152 -7.51 0.67 13.50
N ILE A 153 -6.58 1.63 13.46
CA ILE A 153 -6.19 2.42 14.62
C ILE A 153 -6.20 3.88 14.21
N MET A 154 -7.18 4.63 14.72
CA MET A 154 -7.23 6.07 14.51
C MET A 154 -6.10 6.77 15.28
N VAL A 155 -5.20 7.43 14.57
CA VAL A 155 -4.06 8.17 15.17
C VAL A 155 -4.41 9.63 15.40
N ASN A 156 -5.10 10.24 14.43
CA ASN A 156 -5.63 11.59 14.51
C ASN A 156 -6.75 11.76 13.47
N ASP A 157 -7.30 12.97 13.36
CA ASP A 157 -8.41 13.28 12.45
C ASP A 157 -8.07 13.12 10.96
N LYS A 158 -6.83 12.85 10.57
CA LYS A 158 -6.42 12.67 9.16
C LYS A 158 -5.57 11.43 8.90
N LEU A 159 -5.38 10.58 9.91
CA LEU A 159 -4.54 9.40 9.81
C LEU A 159 -5.15 8.22 10.56
N VAL A 160 -5.28 7.12 9.83
CA VAL A 160 -5.65 5.81 10.37
C VAL A 160 -4.59 4.81 9.95
N LEU A 161 -4.12 3.98 10.89
CA LEU A 161 -3.30 2.80 10.56
C LEU A 161 -4.23 1.66 10.22
N GLU A 162 -3.85 0.84 9.24
CA GLU A 162 -4.62 -0.33 8.84
C GLU A 162 -3.73 -1.57 8.75
N TYR A 163 -4.30 -2.69 9.16
CA TYR A 163 -3.81 -4.01 8.84
C TYR A 163 -4.89 -4.77 8.07
N GLY A 164 -4.55 -5.22 6.86
CA GLY A 164 -5.40 -6.11 6.06
C GLY A 164 -4.79 -7.49 5.95
N GLY A 165 -5.51 -8.55 6.33
CA GLY A 165 -4.98 -9.92 6.39
C GLY A 165 -4.80 -10.62 5.04
N GLY A 166 -5.26 -10.00 3.95
CA GLY A 166 -5.33 -10.62 2.62
C GLY A 166 -6.49 -11.63 2.52
N ALA A 167 -6.39 -12.63 1.64
CA ALA A 167 -7.49 -13.57 1.37
C ALA A 167 -7.69 -14.67 2.44
N ILE A 168 -6.69 -14.94 3.28
CA ILE A 168 -6.66 -16.09 4.22
C ILE A 168 -6.19 -15.69 5.65
N GLY A 169 -5.87 -14.41 5.91
CA GLY A 169 -5.44 -13.93 7.23
C GLY A 169 -6.58 -13.32 8.06
N GLY A 170 -6.45 -13.32 9.38
CA GLY A 170 -7.32 -12.51 10.24
C GLY A 170 -7.01 -11.03 10.06
N ASP A 171 -8.03 -10.17 10.06
CA ASP A 171 -7.87 -8.73 9.79
C ASP A 171 -7.38 -7.91 11.00
N CYS A 172 -6.80 -8.52 12.03
CA CYS A 172 -6.41 -7.81 13.25
C CYS A 172 -4.91 -7.48 13.29
N PHE A 173 -4.57 -6.28 13.78
CA PHE A 173 -3.22 -6.02 14.29
C PHE A 173 -2.86 -7.04 15.38
N TYR A 174 -1.74 -7.72 15.22
CA TYR A 174 -1.18 -8.57 16.26
C TYR A 174 -0.30 -7.69 17.16
N ASN A 175 -0.61 -7.62 18.45
CA ASN A 175 0.01 -6.73 19.46
C ASN A 175 -0.31 -5.23 19.29
N LEU A 176 -1.35 -4.79 20.01
CA LEU A 176 -1.78 -3.39 20.11
C LEU A 176 -0.98 -2.56 21.14
N GLU A 177 -0.03 -3.18 21.84
CA GLU A 177 0.79 -2.57 22.91
C GLU A 177 1.97 -1.75 22.37
#